data_AF-A0A2V7GLX8-F1
#
_entry.id   AF-A0A2V7GLX8-F1
#
_cell.length_a   1.000
_cell.length_b   1.000
_cell.length_c   1.000
_cell.angle_alpha   90.00
_cell.angle_beta   90.00
_cell.angle_gamma   90.00
#
_symmetry.space_group_name_H-M   'P 1'
#
loop_
_entity.id
_entity.type
_entity.pdbx_description
1 polymer ?
#
loop_
_entity_poly.entity_id
_entity_poly.type
_entity_poly.pdbx_seq_one_letter_code
_entity_poly.pdbx_strand_id
1 'polypeptide(L)'
;MRETVNVVPQKLAHAQQCQWQDITEPGTYVDVGTGDLYRFPREALIQGSSPVIRRETLEAPVLVQLSRDPFIRTLEARMMAAEHNIKPNF
;
A
#
# COMPACT_ATOMS: atom_id res chain seq x y z
N MET A 1 13.59 30.34 22.33
CA MET A 1 13.86 30.17 20.89
C MET A 1 13.01 29.00 20.42
N ARG A 2 12.14 29.18 19.41
CA ARG A 2 11.27 28.12 18.90
C ARG A 2 12.00 27.42 17.77
N GLU A 3 12.36 26.16 17.98
CA GLU A 3 12.97 25.31 16.95
C GLU A 3 11.91 25.00 15.89
N THR A 4 12.05 25.64 14.72
CA THR A 4 11.29 25.30 13.53
C THR A 4 11.75 23.94 13.05
N VAL A 5 11.00 22.90 13.38
CA VAL A 5 11.15 21.57 12.78
C VAL A 5 10.84 21.72 11.29
N ASN A 6 11.88 21.80 10.47
CA ASN A 6 11.78 21.66 9.02
C ASN A 6 11.35 20.22 8.74
N VAL A 7 10.05 20.00 8.58
CA VAL A 7 9.53 18.78 7.94
C VAL A 7 9.93 18.85 6.47
N VAL A 8 11.07 18.23 6.14
CA VAL A 8 11.46 18.00 4.76
C VAL A 8 10.32 17.20 4.13
N PRO A 9 9.62 17.70 3.09
CA PRO A 9 8.67 16.88 2.37
C PRO A 9 9.47 15.72 1.80
N GLN A 10 9.27 14.53 2.37
CA GLN A 10 9.94 13.33 1.92
C GLN A 10 9.50 13.14 0.48
N LYS A 11 10.41 13.48 -0.43
CA LYS A 11 10.25 13.48 -1.88
C LYS A 11 9.49 12.21 -2.22
N LEU A 12 8.25 12.35 -2.74
CA LEU A 12 7.37 11.27 -3.19
C LEU A 12 8.21 10.24 -3.96
N ALA A 13 8.75 9.25 -3.24
CA ALA A 13 9.40 8.12 -3.86
C ALA A 13 8.24 7.51 -4.65
N HIS A 14 8.34 7.51 -5.97
CA HIS A 14 7.26 7.09 -6.87
C HIS A 14 6.69 5.80 -6.32
N ALA A 15 5.53 5.89 -5.65
CA ALA A 15 4.96 4.73 -5.02
C ALA A 15 4.58 3.80 -6.16
N GLN A 16 5.14 2.61 -6.13
CA GLN A 16 5.11 1.71 -7.26
C GLN A 16 3.66 1.29 -7.46
N GLN A 17 3.06 1.79 -8.54
CA GLN A 17 1.74 1.37 -8.97
C GLN A 17 1.88 0.01 -9.64
N CYS A 18 1.04 -0.94 -9.25
CA CYS A 18 0.99 -2.28 -9.83
C CYS A 18 -0.44 -2.80 -9.88
N GLN A 19 -0.68 -3.76 -10.76
CA GLN A 19 -1.93 -4.51 -10.77
C GLN A 19 -1.89 -5.60 -9.70
N TRP A 20 -3.05 -6.09 -9.29
CA TRP A 20 -3.16 -7.18 -8.31
C TRP A 20 -2.29 -8.41 -8.67
N GLN A 21 -2.27 -8.79 -9.94
CA GLN A 21 -1.51 -9.94 -10.42
C GLN A 21 0.01 -9.72 -10.48
N ASP A 22 0.47 -8.47 -10.43
CA ASP A 22 1.88 -8.10 -10.58
C ASP A 22 2.57 -7.88 -9.22
N ILE A 23 1.89 -8.18 -8.11
CA ILE A 23 2.46 -8.06 -6.76
C ILE A 23 3.48 -9.18 -6.54
N THR A 24 4.75 -8.82 -6.61
CA THR A 24 5.87 -9.75 -6.34
C THR A 24 6.61 -9.44 -5.04
N GLU A 25 6.37 -8.27 -4.46
CA GLU A 25 7.07 -7.80 -3.26
C GLU A 25 6.14 -7.78 -2.05
N PRO A 26 6.61 -8.20 -0.87
CA PRO A 26 5.83 -8.07 0.34
C PRO A 26 5.66 -6.59 0.70
N GLY A 27 4.55 -6.27 1.33
CA GLY A 27 4.30 -4.92 1.76
C GLY A 27 2.84 -4.60 2.03
N THR A 28 2.64 -3.31 2.32
CA THR A 28 1.33 -2.72 2.52
C THR A 28 0.96 -1.92 1.28
N TYR A 29 -0.17 -2.26 0.69
CA TYR A 29 -0.68 -1.71 -0.55
C TYR A 29 -2.06 -1.11 -0.31
N VAL A 30 -2.40 -0.07 -1.06
CA VAL A 30 -3.74 0.52 -1.05
C VAL A 30 -4.30 0.55 -2.46
N ASP A 31 -5.58 0.24 -2.60
CA ASP A 31 -6.30 0.41 -3.86
C ASP A 31 -6.62 1.88 -4.10
N VAL A 32 -6.25 2.39 -5.27
CA VAL A 32 -6.47 3.80 -5.65
C VAL A 32 -7.96 4.09 -5.81
N GLY A 33 -8.75 3.13 -6.30
CA GLY A 33 -10.17 3.31 -6.56
C GLY A 33 -11.02 3.18 -5.29
N THR A 34 -10.77 2.16 -4.47
CA THR A 34 -11.60 1.88 -3.28
C THR A 34 -11.03 2.46 -1.99
N GLY A 35 -9.72 2.69 -1.93
CA GLY A 35 -9.03 3.07 -0.70
C GLY A 35 -8.84 1.91 0.28
N ASP A 36 -9.06 0.66 -0.14
CA ASP A 36 -8.91 -0.51 0.72
C ASP A 36 -7.44 -0.87 0.95
N LEU A 37 -7.12 -1.29 2.18
CA LEU A 37 -5.77 -1.71 2.56
C LEU A 37 -5.58 -3.20 2.31
N TYR A 38 -4.48 -3.53 1.64
CA TYR A 38 -4.01 -4.89 1.45
C TYR A 38 -2.63 -5.06 2.09
N ARG A 39 -2.45 -6.18 2.79
CA ARG A 39 -1.19 -6.53 3.44
C ARG A 39 -0.72 -7.86 2.85
N PHE A 40 0.40 -7.82 2.16
CA PHE A 40 1.01 -8.99 1.54
C PHE A 40 2.27 -9.38 2.31
N PRO A 41 2.17 -10.32 3.27
CA PRO A 41 3.33 -10.89 3.91
C PRO A 41 4.12 -11.76 2.92
N ARG A 42 5.41 -11.99 3.18
CA ARG A 42 6.28 -12.75 2.27
C ARG A 42 5.72 -14.15 2.00
N GLU A 43 5.11 -14.75 3.00
CA GLU A 43 4.53 -16.10 2.93
C GLU A 43 3.35 -16.16 1.94
N ALA A 44 2.61 -15.06 1.77
CA ALA A 44 1.49 -14.97 0.83
C ALA A 44 1.93 -14.90 -0.63
N LEU A 45 3.21 -14.58 -0.89
CA LEU A 45 3.78 -14.48 -2.23
C LEU A 45 4.49 -15.78 -2.65
N ILE A 46 4.63 -16.75 -1.74
CA ILE A 46 5.21 -18.05 -2.05
C ILE A 46 4.21 -18.85 -2.88
N GLN A 47 4.58 -19.20 -4.11
CA GLN A 47 3.76 -20.03 -4.99
C GLN A 47 3.46 -21.39 -4.32
N GLY A 48 2.18 -21.69 -4.12
CA GLY A 48 1.72 -22.92 -3.46
C GLY A 48 1.50 -22.81 -1.95
N SER A 49 1.85 -21.68 -1.31
CA SER A 49 1.35 -21.36 0.03
C SER A 49 -0.12 -20.94 -0.05
N SER A 50 -0.95 -21.59 0.75
CA SER A 50 -2.42 -21.41 0.83
C SER A 50 -2.83 -20.01 1.32
N PRO A 51 -4.01 -19.47 0.96
CA PRO A 51 -4.81 -19.66 -0.24
C PRO A 51 -4.49 -18.60 -1.32
N VAL A 52 -4.68 -18.96 -2.60
CA VAL A 52 -4.63 -18.01 -3.71
C VAL A 52 -5.78 -17.01 -3.54
N ILE A 53 -5.50 -15.78 -3.08
CA ILE A 53 -6.50 -14.72 -2.98
C ILE A 53 -6.86 -14.27 -4.41
N ARG A 54 -7.95 -14.82 -4.93
CA ARG A 54 -8.54 -14.38 -6.21
C ARG A 54 -9.48 -13.23 -5.93
N ARG A 55 -9.08 -12.02 -6.33
CA ARG A 55 -9.96 -10.85 -6.32
C ARG A 55 -10.67 -10.79 -7.67
N GLU A 56 -11.99 -10.97 -7.65
CA GLU A 56 -12.84 -10.79 -8.84
C GLU A 56 -13.46 -9.40 -8.77
N THR A 57 -13.19 -8.59 -9.78
CA THR A 57 -13.67 -7.21 -9.89
C THR A 57 -13.89 -6.89 -11.37
N LEU A 58 -14.89 -6.07 -11.66
CA LEU A 58 -15.22 -5.63 -13.02
C LEU A 58 -14.11 -4.76 -13.63
N GLU A 59 -13.37 -4.05 -12.77
CA GLU A 59 -12.27 -3.17 -13.15
C GLU A 59 -10.96 -3.66 -12.53
N ALA A 60 -9.87 -3.62 -13.29
CA ALA A 60 -8.55 -4.03 -12.82
C ALA A 60 -8.05 -3.05 -11.75
N PRO A 61 -7.86 -3.48 -10.49
CA PRO A 61 -7.55 -2.57 -9.40
C PRO A 61 -6.10 -2.13 -9.49
N VAL A 62 -5.89 -0.81 -9.46
CA VAL A 62 -4.55 -0.22 -9.38
C VAL A 62 -4.18 -0.11 -7.91
N LEU A 63 -3.11 -0.81 -7.53
CA LEU A 63 -2.58 -0.79 -6.18
C LEU A 63 -1.34 0.10 -6.11
N VAL A 64 -1.23 0.85 -5.03
CA VAL A 64 -0.04 1.64 -4.69
C VAL A 64 0.63 1.03 -3.47
N GLN A 65 1.91 0.69 -3.58
CA GLN A 65 2.69 0.24 -2.44
C GLN A 65 3.00 1.43 -1.52
N LEU A 66 2.45 1.42 -0.31
CA LEU A 66 2.72 2.43 0.73
C LEU A 66 4.01 2.12 1.48
N SER A 67 4.23 0.83 1.81
CA SER A 67 5.42 0.38 2.53
C SER A 67 5.82 -1.02 2.11
N ARG A 68 7.11 -1.34 2.23
CA ARG A 68 7.64 -2.71 2.08
C ARG A 68 7.38 -3.57 3.32
N ASP A 69 7.02 -2.96 4.44
CA ASP A 69 6.58 -3.67 5.63
C ASP A 69 5.06 -3.91 5.57
N PRO A 70 4.58 -5.16 5.53
CA PRO A 70 3.16 -5.50 5.55
C PRO A 70 2.48 -5.25 6.90
N PHE A 71 3.24 -4.95 7.96
CA PHE A 71 2.75 -4.83 9.34
C PHE A 71 2.76 -3.40 9.89
N ILE A 72 2.94 -2.38 9.04
CA ILE A 72 2.81 -0.97 9.47
C ILE A 72 1.46 -0.70 10.14
N ARG A 73 1.42 0.26 11.07
CA ARG A 73 0.19 0.55 11.81
C ARG A 73 -0.85 1.17 10.89
N THR A 74 -2.14 0.92 11.15
CA THR A 74 -3.24 1.46 10.34
C THR A 74 -3.21 3.00 10.24
N LEU A 75 -2.90 3.70 11.32
CA LEU A 75 -2.77 5.16 11.30
C LEU A 75 -1.66 5.62 10.33
N GLU A 76 -0.53 4.92 10.34
CA GLU A 76 0.61 5.20 9.48
C GLU A 76 0.24 4.98 8.00
N ALA A 77 -0.42 3.86 7.69
CA ALA A 77 -0.93 3.57 6.35
C ALA A 77 -1.95 4.60 5.87
N ARG A 78 -2.82 5.10 6.75
CA ARG A 78 -3.78 6.17 6.42
C ARG A 78 -3.07 7.48 6.09
N MET A 79 -2.02 7.84 6.82
CA MET A 79 -1.22 9.04 6.54
C MET A 79 -0.53 8.92 5.18
N MET A 80 0.14 7.79 4.91
CA MET A 80 0.78 7.55 3.61
C MET A 80 -0.23 7.54 2.45
N ALA A 81 -1.40 6.92 2.62
CA ALA A 81 -2.45 6.93 1.60
C ALA A 81 -2.90 8.37 1.27
N ALA A 82 -3.09 9.20 2.31
CA ALA A 82 -3.45 10.61 2.12
C ALA A 82 -2.35 11.41 1.41
N GLU A 83 -1.08 11.14 1.70
CA GLU A 83 0.07 11.74 0.98
C GLU A 83 0.07 11.38 -0.52
N HIS A 84 -0.45 10.21 -0.88
CA HIS A 84 -0.66 9.78 -2.26
C HIS A 84 -1.99 10.25 -2.88
N ASN A 85 -2.74 11.14 -2.22
CA ASN A 85 -4.07 11.60 -2.62
C ASN A 85 -5.11 10.47 -2.73
N ILE A 86 -4.93 9.39 -1.97
CA ILE A 86 -5.85 8.26 -1.90
C ILE A 86 -6.65 8.39 -0.60
N LYS A 87 -7.98 8.37 -0.69
CA LYS A 87 -8.85 8.43 0.48
C LYS A 87 -8.94 7.04 1.13
N PRO A 88 -8.42 6.82 2.36
CA PRO A 88 -8.42 5.49 2.97
C PRO A 88 -9.82 5.09 3.49
N ASN A 89 -10.16 3.80 3.31
CA ASN A 89 -11.45 3.21 3.71
C ASN A 89 -11.37 2.22 4.89
N PHE A 90 -10.22 2.09 5.55
CA PHE A 90 -9.90 1.02 6.54
C PHE A 90 -9.52 1.54 7.92
#